data_AF-A0A929ZS90-F1
#
_entry.id   AF-A0A929ZS90-F1
#
_cell.length_a   1.000
_cell.length_b   1.000
_cell.length_c   1.000
_cell.angle_alpha   90.00
_cell.angle_beta   90.00
_cell.angle_gamma   90.00
#
_symmetry.space_group_name_H-M   'P 1'
#
loop_
_entity.id
_entity.type
_entity.pdbx_description
1 polymer ?
#
loop_
_entity_poly.entity_id
_entity_poly.type
_entity_poly.pdbx_seq_one_letter_code
_entity_poly.pdbx_strand_id
1 'polypeptide(L)'
;MKLYKDSKELPLFNYERITETGDYNYMIKGYDGEELEENKEQQEMLKSKFNDIIREYSISINAKTNDLLMLGSAEIAKINFIKFTTLLAIVEMKERQNALRQEMGLPEHWEDMREALAQIKIRKSDNLQEQKKYIEERIAMWQTNLDKAMQNIENNKKEAQDKEPVNINDAIVSIEMVLERTIDLNKTSLYRFGKMQEMAIKKVELHNKNKTL
;
A
#
# COMPACT_ATOMS: atom_id res chain seq x y z
N MET A 1 -8.52 35.78 -5.30
CA MET A 1 -8.20 34.38 -4.91
C MET A 1 -8.55 33.44 -6.05
N LYS A 2 -7.65 32.54 -6.48
CA LYS A 2 -7.94 31.52 -7.51
C LYS A 2 -8.16 30.17 -6.82
N LEU A 3 -9.27 29.50 -7.12
CA LEU A 3 -9.63 28.20 -6.54
C LEU A 3 -9.51 27.07 -7.56
N TYR A 4 -9.32 25.84 -7.09
CA TYR A 4 -9.48 24.64 -7.92
C TYR A 4 -10.94 24.48 -8.35
N LYS A 5 -11.16 24.20 -9.63
CA LYS A 5 -12.52 24.19 -10.20
C LYS A 5 -13.22 22.84 -10.09
N ASP A 6 -12.46 21.77 -10.34
CA ASP A 6 -12.92 20.40 -10.45
C ASP A 6 -11.83 19.41 -10.01
N SER A 7 -12.16 18.11 -10.03
CA SER A 7 -11.26 17.03 -9.65
C SER A 7 -10.07 16.84 -10.61
N LYS A 8 -10.11 17.38 -11.83
CA LYS A 8 -8.99 17.34 -12.78
C LYS A 8 -7.92 18.36 -12.43
N GLU A 9 -8.31 19.46 -11.78
CA GLU A 9 -7.39 20.50 -11.33
C GLU A 9 -6.87 20.29 -9.90
N LEU A 10 -7.65 19.71 -8.99
CA LEU A 10 -7.27 19.55 -7.58
C LEU A 10 -6.14 18.50 -7.41
N PRO A 11 -4.94 18.89 -6.93
CA PRO A 11 -3.86 17.96 -6.63
C PRO A 11 -4.25 16.97 -5.53
N LEU A 12 -3.74 15.75 -5.64
CA LEU A 12 -3.99 14.70 -4.65
C LEU A 12 -3.42 15.08 -3.29
N PHE A 13 -2.25 15.73 -3.26
CA PHE A 13 -1.66 16.29 -2.04
C PHE A 13 -2.60 17.25 -1.30
N ASN A 14 -3.23 18.18 -2.04
CA ASN A 14 -4.16 19.14 -1.42
C ASN A 14 -5.42 18.43 -0.90
N TYR A 15 -5.92 17.45 -1.64
CA TYR A 15 -7.05 16.65 -1.18
C TYR A 15 -6.72 15.88 0.12
N GLU A 16 -5.57 15.21 0.17
CA GLU A 16 -5.04 14.52 1.37
C GLU A 16 -4.97 15.49 2.57
N ARG A 17 -4.32 16.65 2.40
CA ARG A 17 -4.20 17.66 3.47
C ARG A 17 -5.55 18.14 4.00
N ILE A 18 -6.50 18.44 3.11
CA ILE A 18 -7.85 18.87 3.53
C ILE A 18 -8.52 17.76 4.33
N THR A 19 -8.42 16.51 3.89
CA THR A 19 -9.05 15.37 4.58
C THR A 19 -8.43 15.06 5.94
N GLU A 20 -7.12 15.25 6.10
CA GLU A 20 -6.41 14.97 7.36
C GLU A 20 -6.53 16.11 8.38
N THR A 21 -6.44 17.35 7.91
CA THR A 21 -6.29 18.53 8.79
C THR A 21 -7.59 19.32 8.94
N GLY A 22 -8.53 19.19 8.00
CA GLY A 22 -9.70 20.04 7.92
C GLY A 22 -9.41 21.46 7.41
N ASP A 23 -8.17 21.77 7.02
CA ASP A 23 -7.80 23.08 6.47
C ASP A 23 -8.25 23.21 5.01
N TYR A 24 -9.34 23.94 4.78
CA TYR A 24 -9.87 24.17 3.44
C TYR A 24 -9.09 25.23 2.64
N ASN A 25 -8.09 25.91 3.22
CA ASN A 25 -7.25 26.86 2.48
C ASN A 25 -6.43 26.19 1.38
N TYR A 26 -6.19 24.88 1.49
CA TYR A 26 -5.63 24.06 0.42
C TYR A 26 -6.51 24.01 -0.86
N MET A 27 -7.72 24.55 -0.84
CA MET A 27 -8.52 24.81 -2.05
C MET A 27 -8.04 26.03 -2.87
N ILE A 28 -7.18 26.87 -2.28
CA ILE A 28 -6.60 28.04 -2.92
C ILE A 28 -5.36 27.62 -3.69
N LYS A 29 -5.29 28.02 -4.96
CA LYS A 29 -4.14 27.69 -5.82
C LYS A 29 -2.90 28.42 -5.33
N GLY A 30 -1.87 27.65 -5.01
CA GLY A 30 -0.57 28.16 -4.55
C GLY A 30 -0.48 28.37 -3.05
N TYR A 31 -1.50 27.95 -2.28
CA TYR A 31 -1.39 27.89 -0.81
C TYR A 31 -0.40 26.79 -0.41
N ASP A 32 0.50 27.13 0.51
CA ASP A 32 1.61 26.31 0.99
C ASP A 32 1.59 26.08 2.51
N GLY A 33 0.51 26.49 3.18
CA GLY A 33 0.32 26.29 4.63
C GLY A 33 0.67 27.50 5.49
N GLU A 34 0.91 28.68 4.91
CA GLU A 34 1.04 29.92 5.67
C GLU A 34 -0.24 30.25 6.47
N GLU A 35 -0.08 30.81 7.68
CA GLU A 35 -1.23 31.25 8.48
C GLU A 35 -2.00 32.35 7.75
N LEU A 36 -3.25 32.08 7.44
CA LEU A 36 -4.21 33.06 6.93
C LEU A 36 -5.17 33.47 8.04
N GLU A 37 -5.63 34.72 8.02
CA GLU A 37 -6.70 35.16 8.92
C GLU A 37 -7.94 34.28 8.72
N GLU A 38 -8.38 33.64 9.81
CA GLU A 38 -9.56 32.78 9.78
C GLU A 38 -10.83 33.60 9.58
N ASN A 39 -11.30 33.70 8.34
CA ASN A 39 -12.62 34.20 8.02
C ASN A 39 -13.62 33.03 7.89
N LYS A 40 -14.62 32.99 8.79
CA LYS A 40 -15.66 31.96 8.80
C LYS A 40 -16.41 31.83 7.46
N GLU A 41 -16.79 32.95 6.83
CA GLU A 41 -17.48 32.92 5.54
C GLU A 41 -16.61 32.33 4.44
N GLN A 42 -15.30 32.64 4.47
CA GLN A 42 -14.34 32.08 3.52
C GLN A 42 -14.18 30.57 3.73
N GLN A 43 -14.05 30.11 4.97
CA GLN A 43 -13.95 28.68 5.27
C GLN A 43 -15.20 27.91 4.83
N GLU A 44 -16.40 28.44 5.07
CA GLU A 44 -17.65 27.84 4.61
C GLU A 44 -17.72 27.75 3.08
N MET A 45 -17.32 28.81 2.38
CA MET A 45 -17.26 28.82 0.91
C MET A 45 -16.25 27.78 0.37
N LEU A 46 -15.04 27.72 0.95
CA LEU A 46 -14.01 26.76 0.52
C LEU A 46 -14.45 25.31 0.79
N LYS A 47 -15.06 25.05 1.95
CA LYS A 47 -15.65 23.76 2.30
C LYS A 47 -16.77 23.36 1.35
N SER A 48 -17.69 24.28 1.03
CA SER A 48 -18.75 24.02 0.06
C SER A 48 -18.16 23.65 -1.30
N LYS A 49 -17.17 24.42 -1.77
CA LYS A 49 -16.53 24.16 -3.07
C LYS A 49 -15.80 22.82 -3.09
N PHE A 50 -15.12 22.47 -2.01
CA PHE A 50 -14.50 21.15 -1.84
C PHE A 50 -15.54 20.04 -1.93
N ASN A 51 -16.63 20.14 -1.15
CA ASN A 51 -17.70 19.14 -1.13
C ASN A 51 -18.35 18.95 -2.50
N ASP A 52 -18.52 20.01 -3.29
CA ASP A 52 -19.02 19.90 -4.66
C ASP A 52 -18.08 19.07 -5.55
N ILE A 53 -16.78 19.34 -5.49
CA ILE A 53 -15.76 18.58 -6.23
C ILE A 53 -15.76 17.12 -5.80
N ILE A 54 -15.88 16.84 -4.48
CA ILE A 54 -15.93 15.48 -3.97
C ILE A 54 -17.20 14.78 -4.40
N ARG A 55 -18.35 15.45 -4.38
CA ARG A 55 -19.62 14.87 -4.84
C ARG A 55 -19.56 14.47 -6.31
N GLU A 56 -18.98 15.32 -7.17
CA GLU A 56 -18.74 14.99 -8.58
C GLU A 56 -17.78 13.80 -8.75
N TYR A 57 -16.79 13.68 -7.88
CA TYR A 57 -15.83 12.58 -7.87
C TYR A 57 -16.41 11.26 -7.34
N SER A 58 -17.12 11.26 -6.21
CA SER A 58 -17.61 10.10 -5.46
C SER A 58 -18.65 9.27 -6.21
N ILE A 59 -19.37 9.86 -7.18
CA ILE A 59 -20.31 9.14 -8.05
C ILE A 59 -19.59 8.04 -8.87
N SER A 60 -18.25 8.07 -8.96
CA SER A 60 -17.47 7.12 -9.77
C SER A 60 -16.77 5.97 -9.03
N ILE A 61 -16.62 5.98 -7.68
CA ILE A 61 -15.51 5.23 -7.04
C ILE A 61 -15.86 4.34 -5.81
N ASN A 62 -16.89 4.65 -5.02
CA ASN A 62 -17.01 4.08 -3.65
C ASN A 62 -17.18 2.56 -3.52
N ALA A 63 -17.87 1.88 -4.45
CA ALA A 63 -18.03 0.42 -4.35
C ALA A 63 -16.73 -0.36 -4.65
N LYS A 64 -15.75 0.27 -5.30
CA LYS A 64 -14.55 -0.37 -5.83
C LYS A 64 -13.27 -0.12 -5.01
N THR A 65 -13.31 0.83 -4.08
CA THR A 65 -12.16 1.19 -3.23
C THR A 65 -11.85 0.15 -2.17
N ASN A 66 -12.87 -0.50 -1.61
CA ASN A 66 -12.65 -1.56 -0.61
C ASN A 66 -12.01 -2.82 -1.20
N ASP A 67 -12.40 -3.21 -2.42
CA ASP A 67 -11.75 -4.32 -3.11
C ASP A 67 -10.28 -4.00 -3.36
N LEU A 68 -9.97 -2.76 -3.79
CA LEU A 68 -8.60 -2.31 -4.01
C LEU A 68 -7.73 -2.38 -2.74
N LEU A 69 -8.25 -1.98 -1.57
CA LEU A 69 -7.51 -2.08 -0.30
C LEU A 69 -7.19 -3.52 0.09
N MET A 70 -8.16 -4.43 -0.09
CA MET A 70 -7.96 -5.84 0.20
C MET A 70 -6.97 -6.47 -0.78
N LEU A 71 -6.95 -6.01 -2.02
CA LEU A 71 -5.99 -6.40 -3.04
C LEU A 71 -4.59 -5.87 -2.77
N GLY A 72 -4.47 -4.61 -2.33
CA GLY A 72 -3.22 -4.05 -1.82
C GLY A 72 -2.70 -4.90 -0.66
N SER A 73 -3.57 -5.26 0.29
CA SER A 73 -3.22 -6.14 1.41
C SER A 73 -2.76 -7.53 0.95
N ALA A 74 -3.41 -8.11 -0.05
CA ALA A 74 -3.01 -9.39 -0.65
C ALA A 74 -1.63 -9.30 -1.32
N GLU A 75 -1.36 -8.24 -2.09
CA GLU A 75 -0.06 -8.04 -2.73
C GLU A 75 1.05 -7.74 -1.70
N ILE A 76 0.77 -7.00 -0.61
CA ILE A 76 1.69 -6.87 0.53
C ILE A 76 2.04 -8.24 1.09
N ALA A 77 1.03 -9.06 1.36
CA ALA A 77 1.22 -10.38 1.96
C ALA A 77 2.02 -11.29 1.02
N LYS A 78 1.72 -11.28 -0.27
CA LYS A 78 2.41 -12.05 -1.30
C LYS A 78 3.87 -11.65 -1.48
N ILE A 79 4.16 -10.34 -1.57
CA ILE A 79 5.54 -9.84 -1.66
C ILE A 79 6.35 -10.25 -0.43
N ASN A 80 5.77 -10.10 0.77
CA ASN A 80 6.44 -10.51 1.99
C ASN A 80 6.62 -12.03 2.08
N PHE A 81 5.62 -12.81 1.67
CA PHE A 81 5.73 -14.27 1.57
C PHE A 81 6.89 -14.67 0.67
N ILE A 82 6.95 -14.14 -0.56
CA ILE A 82 8.05 -14.40 -1.51
C ILE A 82 9.40 -13.99 -0.91
N LYS A 83 9.47 -12.81 -0.30
CA LYS A 83 10.70 -12.30 0.36
C LYS A 83 11.19 -13.28 1.43
N PHE A 84 10.33 -13.73 2.34
CA PHE A 84 10.75 -14.61 3.43
C PHE A 84 11.03 -16.04 2.95
N THR A 85 10.29 -16.56 1.97
CA THR A 85 10.60 -17.86 1.33
C THR A 85 11.95 -17.83 0.60
N THR A 86 12.27 -16.71 -0.07
CA THR A 86 13.58 -16.51 -0.69
C THR A 86 14.68 -16.46 0.36
N LEU A 87 14.44 -15.76 1.47
CA LEU A 87 15.38 -15.70 2.59
C LEU A 87 15.63 -17.09 3.21
N LEU A 88 14.58 -17.91 3.34
CA LEU A 88 14.71 -19.29 3.82
C LEU A 88 15.61 -20.11 2.89
N ALA A 89 15.38 -20.03 1.58
CA ALA A 89 16.23 -20.72 0.59
C ALA A 89 17.70 -20.28 0.69
N ILE A 90 17.98 -19.00 0.92
CA ILE A 90 19.34 -18.49 1.14
C ILE A 90 19.96 -19.10 2.40
N VAL A 91 19.21 -19.16 3.51
CA VAL A 91 19.68 -19.76 4.76
C VAL A 91 19.94 -21.26 4.61
N GLU A 92 19.10 -21.99 3.87
CA GLU A 92 19.33 -23.40 3.56
C GLU A 92 20.56 -23.63 2.67
N MET A 93 20.80 -22.74 1.70
CA MET A 93 22.04 -22.76 0.92
C MET A 93 23.27 -22.53 1.81
N LYS A 94 23.17 -21.63 2.79
CA LYS A 94 24.24 -21.38 3.76
C LYS A 94 24.52 -22.61 4.63
N GLU A 95 23.49 -23.28 5.09
CA GLU A 95 23.63 -24.51 5.87
C GLU A 95 24.38 -25.59 5.07
N ARG A 96 23.98 -25.80 3.81
CA ARG A 96 24.68 -26.75 2.91
C ARG A 96 26.12 -26.34 2.68
N GLN A 97 26.40 -25.05 2.51
CA GLN A 97 27.76 -24.54 2.42
C GLN A 97 28.58 -24.85 3.68
N ASN A 98 28.01 -24.64 4.87
CA ASN A 98 28.69 -24.91 6.14
C ASN A 98 28.94 -26.40 6.35
N ALA A 99 28.02 -27.27 5.93
CA ALA A 99 28.25 -28.72 5.93
C ALA A 99 29.47 -29.11 5.05
N LEU A 100 29.54 -28.57 3.82
CA LEU A 100 30.70 -28.80 2.94
C LEU A 100 32.01 -28.24 3.52
N ARG A 101 31.96 -27.11 4.24
CA ARG A 101 33.13 -26.55 4.92
C ARG A 101 33.65 -27.49 6.00
N GLN A 102 32.74 -28.05 6.80
CA GLN A 102 33.10 -29.02 7.83
C GLN A 102 33.72 -30.29 7.25
N GLU A 103 33.18 -30.80 6.12
CA GLU A 103 33.77 -31.94 5.39
C GLU A 103 35.22 -31.65 4.93
N MET A 104 35.53 -30.39 4.62
CA MET A 104 36.87 -29.92 4.26
C MET A 104 37.75 -29.53 5.45
N GLY A 105 37.28 -29.69 6.70
CA GLY A 105 38.01 -29.26 7.90
C GLY A 105 38.07 -27.74 8.10
N LEU A 106 37.21 -26.99 7.40
CA LEU A 106 37.08 -25.54 7.54
C LEU A 106 36.01 -25.20 8.58
N PRO A 107 36.19 -24.14 9.39
CA PRO A 107 35.17 -23.69 10.32
C PRO A 107 33.93 -23.17 9.57
N GLU A 108 32.77 -23.24 10.21
CA GLU A 108 31.56 -22.58 9.72
C GLU A 108 31.80 -21.07 9.53
N HIS A 109 31.05 -20.47 8.61
CA HIS A 109 31.08 -19.03 8.35
C HIS A 109 29.66 -18.48 8.46
N TRP A 110 29.48 -17.32 9.09
CA TRP A 110 28.14 -16.73 9.31
C TRP A 110 28.06 -15.23 9.02
N GLU A 111 29.19 -14.55 8.91
CA GLU A 111 29.30 -13.10 8.84
C GLU A 111 28.53 -12.51 7.66
N ASP A 112 28.57 -13.17 6.51
CA ASP A 112 27.83 -12.81 5.30
C ASP A 112 26.31 -12.86 5.49
N MET A 113 25.81 -13.87 6.22
CA MET A 113 24.40 -13.96 6.57
C MET A 113 23.99 -12.91 7.60
N ARG A 114 24.86 -12.62 8.57
CA ARG A 114 24.61 -11.61 9.60
C ARG A 114 24.41 -10.23 8.95
N GLU A 115 25.25 -9.89 7.97
CA GLU A 115 25.13 -8.65 7.19
C GLU A 115 23.85 -8.62 6.35
N ALA A 116 23.54 -9.69 5.63
CA ALA A 116 22.33 -9.79 4.81
C ALA A 116 21.04 -9.65 5.67
N LEU A 117 21.01 -10.25 6.86
CA LEU A 117 19.87 -10.19 7.78
C LEU A 117 19.73 -8.83 8.49
N ALA A 118 20.77 -8.02 8.56
CA ALA A 118 20.73 -6.72 9.23
C ALA A 118 19.72 -5.76 8.58
N GLN A 119 19.58 -5.82 7.25
CA GLN A 119 18.66 -5.00 6.47
C GLN A 119 17.20 -5.52 6.50
N ILE A 120 16.96 -6.67 7.13
CA ILE A 120 15.65 -7.31 7.17
C ILE A 120 15.04 -7.18 8.57
N LYS A 121 13.80 -6.68 8.63
CA LYS A 121 13.00 -6.63 9.86
C LYS A 121 12.50 -8.03 10.22
N ILE A 122 13.36 -8.77 10.90
CA ILE A 122 13.12 -10.11 11.49
C ILE A 122 13.91 -10.25 12.80
N ARG A 123 13.52 -11.19 13.67
CA ARG A 123 14.34 -11.61 14.82
C ARG A 123 15.63 -12.29 14.33
N LYS A 124 16.75 -11.95 14.96
CA LYS A 124 18.08 -12.47 14.61
C LYS A 124 18.51 -13.56 15.59
N SER A 125 19.18 -14.59 15.09
CA SER A 125 19.93 -15.56 15.88
C SER A 125 21.27 -15.86 15.22
N ASP A 126 22.28 -16.15 16.05
CA ASP A 126 23.58 -16.67 15.61
C ASP A 126 23.54 -18.19 15.39
N ASN A 127 22.41 -18.83 15.69
CA ASN A 127 22.15 -20.23 15.38
C ASN A 127 21.30 -20.33 14.11
N LEU A 128 21.81 -21.05 13.10
CA LEU A 128 21.17 -21.18 11.79
C LEU A 128 19.81 -21.89 11.86
N GLN A 129 19.66 -22.91 12.72
CA GLN A 129 18.38 -23.60 12.92
C GLN A 129 17.34 -22.70 13.58
N GLU A 130 17.76 -21.91 14.57
CA GLU A 130 16.88 -20.94 15.22
C GLU A 130 16.49 -19.80 14.26
N GLN A 131 17.44 -19.34 13.44
CA GLN A 131 17.18 -18.33 12.42
C GLN A 131 16.18 -18.83 11.37
N LYS A 132 16.25 -20.11 10.95
CA LYS A 132 15.25 -20.74 10.08
C LYS A 132 13.86 -20.71 10.69
N LYS A 133 13.71 -21.11 11.96
CA LYS A 133 12.41 -21.08 12.66
C LYS A 133 11.79 -19.68 12.64
N TYR A 134 12.57 -18.63 12.90
CA TYR A 134 12.05 -17.25 12.83
C TYR A 134 11.59 -16.86 11.42
N ILE A 135 12.24 -17.38 10.37
CA ILE A 135 11.84 -17.13 8.98
C ILE A 135 10.56 -17.90 8.66
N GLU A 136 10.48 -19.18 9.03
CA GLU A 136 9.30 -20.03 8.84
C GLU A 136 8.06 -19.46 9.55
N GLU A 137 8.20 -18.93 10.76
CA GLU A 137 7.13 -18.22 11.49
C GLU A 137 6.62 -17.01 10.70
N ARG A 138 7.52 -16.24 10.07
CA ARG A 138 7.13 -15.10 9.22
C ARG A 138 6.46 -15.56 7.94
N ILE A 139 6.93 -16.65 7.31
CA ILE A 139 6.29 -17.25 6.13
C ILE A 139 4.86 -17.68 6.47
N ALA A 140 4.66 -18.43 7.56
CA ALA A 140 3.35 -18.91 7.99
C ALA A 140 2.38 -17.75 8.30
N MET A 141 2.88 -16.70 8.97
CA MET A 141 2.10 -15.49 9.24
C MET A 141 1.66 -14.80 7.94
N TRP A 142 2.57 -14.61 6.98
CA TRP A 142 2.25 -13.96 5.70
C TRP A 142 1.38 -14.82 4.79
N GLN A 143 1.55 -16.14 4.81
CA GLN A 143 0.65 -17.08 4.14
C GLN A 143 -0.78 -16.95 4.70
N THR A 144 -0.93 -16.96 6.03
CA THR A 144 -2.24 -16.77 6.68
C THR A 144 -2.85 -15.42 6.32
N ASN A 145 -2.05 -14.35 6.27
CA ASN A 145 -2.52 -13.02 5.86
C ASN A 145 -2.95 -12.99 4.39
N LEU A 146 -2.21 -13.67 3.50
CA LEU A 146 -2.56 -13.81 2.10
C LEU A 146 -3.89 -14.56 1.95
N ASP A 147 -4.05 -15.70 2.62
CA ASP A 147 -5.27 -16.50 2.57
C ASP A 147 -6.47 -15.73 3.09
N LYS A 148 -6.33 -14.98 4.20
CA LYS A 148 -7.38 -14.09 4.71
C LYS A 148 -7.72 -12.97 3.74
N ALA A 149 -6.72 -12.32 3.14
CA ALA A 149 -6.96 -11.27 2.16
C ALA A 149 -7.72 -11.83 0.94
N MET A 150 -7.30 -12.99 0.43
CA MET A 150 -7.95 -13.70 -0.68
C MET A 150 -9.40 -14.11 -0.35
N GLN A 151 -9.66 -14.67 0.83
CA GLN A 151 -11.01 -15.00 1.28
C GLN A 151 -11.91 -13.77 1.41
N ASN A 152 -11.38 -12.66 1.95
CA ASN A 152 -12.13 -11.42 2.06
C ASN A 152 -12.47 -10.81 0.69
N ILE A 153 -11.57 -10.96 -0.29
CA ILE A 153 -11.83 -10.57 -1.69
C ILE A 153 -12.97 -11.42 -2.29
N GLU A 154 -12.99 -12.73 -2.02
CA GLU A 154 -14.06 -13.63 -2.50
C GLU A 154 -15.42 -13.33 -1.85
N ASN A 155 -15.42 -12.98 -0.56
CA ASN A 155 -16.64 -12.77 0.23
C ASN A 155 -17.26 -11.37 0.05
N ASN A 156 -16.49 -10.36 -0.35
CA ASN A 156 -16.97 -8.96 -0.48
C ASN A 156 -17.96 -8.70 -1.63
N LYS A 157 -18.30 -9.69 -2.46
CA LYS A 157 -19.34 -9.53 -3.49
C LYS A 157 -20.76 -9.35 -2.93
N LYS A 158 -20.97 -9.33 -1.60
CA LYS A 158 -22.31 -9.29 -0.99
C LYS A 158 -22.63 -8.07 -0.11
N GLU A 159 -21.67 -7.22 0.26
CA GLU A 159 -21.94 -6.13 1.22
C GLU A 159 -21.17 -4.84 0.84
N ALA A 160 -21.72 -4.10 -0.13
CA ALA A 160 -21.10 -2.87 -0.64
C ALA A 160 -21.70 -1.57 -0.07
N GLN A 161 -22.67 -1.62 0.86
CA GLN A 161 -23.49 -0.45 1.17
C GLN A 161 -23.10 0.38 2.40
N ASP A 162 -22.35 -0.13 3.39
CA ASP A 162 -22.10 0.61 4.64
C ASP A 162 -20.64 0.49 5.15
N LYS A 163 -19.65 0.84 4.33
CA LYS A 163 -18.25 0.95 4.80
C LYS A 163 -17.80 2.40 4.83
N GLU A 164 -17.16 2.79 5.93
CA GLU A 164 -16.56 4.11 6.15
C GLU A 164 -15.74 4.58 4.95
N PRO A 165 -15.67 5.90 4.69
CA PRO A 165 -14.85 6.44 3.62
C PRO A 165 -13.41 5.97 3.79
N VAL A 166 -12.90 5.32 2.75
CA VAL A 166 -11.56 4.74 2.74
C VAL A 166 -10.51 5.82 3.02
N ASN A 167 -9.60 5.53 3.95
CA ASN A 167 -8.40 6.34 4.17
C ASN A 167 -7.62 6.46 2.85
N ILE A 168 -7.41 7.69 2.40
CA ILE A 168 -6.76 7.96 1.12
C ILE A 168 -5.32 7.44 1.07
N ASN A 169 -4.58 7.50 2.17
CA ASN A 169 -3.19 7.06 2.20
C ASN A 169 -3.09 5.55 1.98
N ASP A 170 -4.00 4.79 2.57
CA ASP A 170 -4.09 3.34 2.34
C ASP A 170 -4.45 3.05 0.87
N ALA A 171 -5.32 3.86 0.26
CA ALA A 171 -5.67 3.73 -1.15
C ALA A 171 -4.49 4.08 -2.07
N ILE A 172 -3.71 5.12 -1.76
CA ILE A 172 -2.49 5.51 -2.49
C ILE A 172 -1.49 4.35 -2.46
N VAL A 173 -1.14 3.87 -1.27
CA VAL A 173 -0.19 2.75 -1.11
C VAL A 173 -0.66 1.52 -1.86
N SER A 174 -1.95 1.17 -1.75
CA SER A 174 -2.50 0.00 -2.45
C SER A 174 -2.40 0.13 -3.97
N ILE A 175 -2.67 1.31 -4.53
CA ILE A 175 -2.54 1.56 -5.97
C ILE A 175 -1.08 1.50 -6.40
N GLU A 176 -0.17 2.10 -5.65
CA GLU A 176 1.27 2.06 -5.96
C GLU A 176 1.79 0.63 -6.00
N MET A 177 1.34 -0.21 -5.07
CA MET A 177 1.70 -1.62 -5.00
C MET A 177 1.12 -2.42 -6.15
N VAL A 178 -0.18 -2.28 -6.44
CA VAL A 178 -0.83 -3.03 -7.52
C VAL A 178 -0.29 -2.62 -8.89
N LEU A 179 -0.12 -1.31 -9.12
CA LEU A 179 0.38 -0.79 -10.39
C LEU A 179 1.90 -0.82 -10.51
N GLU A 180 2.61 -1.12 -9.43
CA GLU A 180 4.08 -1.18 -9.36
C GLU A 180 4.73 0.15 -9.80
N ARG A 181 4.16 1.28 -9.34
CA ARG A 181 4.67 2.63 -9.64
C ARG A 181 4.40 3.59 -8.49
N THR A 182 5.23 4.61 -8.35
CA THR A 182 4.98 5.69 -7.40
C THR A 182 4.03 6.76 -7.95
N ILE A 183 3.30 7.42 -7.06
CA ILE A 183 2.38 8.52 -7.36
C ILE A 183 3.01 9.82 -6.87
N ASP A 184 3.30 10.74 -7.79
CA ASP A 184 3.67 12.11 -7.46
C ASP A 184 2.39 12.86 -7.04
N LEU A 185 2.18 13.05 -5.73
CA LEU A 185 0.96 13.63 -5.15
C LEU A 185 0.68 15.07 -5.61
N ASN A 186 1.73 15.82 -5.94
CA ASN A 186 1.62 17.21 -6.41
C ASN A 186 1.23 17.29 -7.89
N LYS A 187 1.69 16.34 -8.71
CA LYS A 187 1.40 16.29 -10.16
C LYS A 187 0.19 15.45 -10.52
N THR A 188 -0.27 14.61 -9.59
CA THR A 188 -1.43 13.75 -9.77
C THR A 188 -2.65 14.49 -9.26
N SER A 189 -3.62 14.73 -10.14
CA SER A 189 -4.92 15.27 -9.72
C SER A 189 -5.82 14.17 -9.18
N LEU A 190 -6.83 14.57 -8.40
CA LEU A 190 -7.83 13.66 -7.84
C LEU A 190 -8.51 12.79 -8.93
N TYR A 191 -8.80 13.38 -10.10
CA TYR A 191 -9.32 12.64 -11.25
C TYR A 191 -8.33 11.58 -11.77
N ARG A 192 -7.05 11.95 -11.93
CA ARG A 192 -6.02 11.00 -12.38
C ARG A 192 -5.88 9.86 -11.40
N PHE A 193 -5.89 10.16 -10.11
CA PHE A 193 -5.89 9.16 -9.04
C PHE A 193 -7.06 8.17 -9.18
N GLY A 194 -8.29 8.66 -9.39
CA GLY A 194 -9.45 7.81 -9.69
C GLY A 194 -9.26 6.91 -10.92
N LYS A 195 -8.59 7.40 -11.97
CA LYS A 195 -8.22 6.55 -13.12
C LYS A 195 -7.15 5.52 -12.78
N MET A 196 -6.19 5.84 -11.92
CA MET A 196 -5.22 4.85 -11.44
C MET A 196 -5.91 3.73 -10.65
N GLN A 197 -6.90 4.10 -9.83
CA GLN A 197 -7.73 3.13 -9.12
C GLN A 197 -8.47 2.20 -10.09
N GLU A 198 -9.14 2.74 -11.13
CA GLU A 198 -9.77 1.92 -12.18
C GLU A 198 -8.78 0.97 -12.86
N MET A 199 -7.56 1.44 -13.16
CA MET A 199 -6.52 0.63 -13.78
C MET A 199 -6.03 -0.48 -12.85
N ALA A 200 -5.84 -0.19 -11.57
CA ALA A 200 -5.42 -1.17 -10.57
C ALA A 200 -6.44 -2.31 -10.45
N ILE A 201 -7.74 -1.96 -10.42
CA ILE A 201 -8.83 -2.94 -10.41
C ILE A 201 -8.79 -3.81 -11.66
N LYS A 202 -8.68 -3.20 -12.85
CA LYS A 202 -8.60 -3.96 -14.11
C LYS A 202 -7.39 -4.90 -14.15
N LYS A 203 -6.21 -4.43 -13.71
CA LYS A 203 -4.98 -5.25 -13.66
C LYS A 203 -5.20 -6.49 -12.79
N VAL A 204 -5.87 -6.32 -11.67
CA VAL A 204 -6.23 -7.43 -10.78
C VAL A 204 -7.27 -8.37 -11.40
N GLU A 205 -8.36 -7.85 -11.97
CA GLU A 205 -9.41 -8.67 -12.58
C GLU A 205 -8.85 -9.57 -13.69
N LEU A 206 -7.91 -9.04 -14.49
CA LEU A 206 -7.16 -9.81 -15.50
C LEU A 206 -6.31 -10.92 -14.87
N HIS A 207 -5.65 -10.64 -13.74
CA HIS A 207 -4.83 -11.61 -13.03
C HIS A 207 -5.66 -12.77 -12.44
N ASN A 208 -6.86 -12.46 -11.94
CA ASN A 208 -7.77 -13.47 -11.36
C ASN A 208 -8.42 -14.36 -12.43
N LYS A 209 -8.78 -13.81 -13.60
CA LYS A 209 -9.30 -14.60 -14.73
C LYS A 209 -8.27 -15.59 -15.29
N ASN A 210 -6.99 -15.25 -15.25
CA ASN A 210 -5.92 -16.11 -15.74
C ASN A 210 -5.56 -17.28 -14.81
N LYS A 211 -6.10 -17.32 -13.58
CA LYS A 211 -5.95 -18.45 -12.64
C LYS A 211 -7.06 -19.50 -12.76
N THR A 212 -8.07 -19.29 -13.60
CA THR A 212 -9.25 -20.17 -13.75
C THR A 212 -9.24 -21.01 -15.04
N LEU A 213 -8.10 -21.10 -15.74
CA LEU A 213 -7.85 -21.97 -16.90
C LEU A 213 -6.70 -22.93 -16.55
#